data_AF-A0A962GVZ7-F1
#
_entry.id   AF-A0A962GVZ7-F1
#
_cell.length_a   1.000
_cell.length_b   1.000
_cell.length_c   1.000
_cell.angle_alpha   90.00
_cell.angle_beta   90.00
_cell.angle_gamma   90.00
#
_symmetry.space_group_name_H-M   'P 1'
#
loop_
_entity.id
_entity.type
_entity.pdbx_description
1 polymer ?
#
loop_
_entity_poly.entity_id
_entity_poly.type
_entity_poly.pdbx_seq_one_letter_code
_entity_poly.pdbx_strand_id
1 'polypeptide(L)'
;MKCLDRIMELTDVIEERVLAADWAGATDLDIERRRLLGELFARDPDAAQDGENRAILEQLRARNEATMASVTGARQALTIAARQLDSAPAVVRAYERNIPQATAARAATAGGWDR
;
A
#
# COMPACT_ATOMS: atom_id res chain seq x y z
N MET A 1 -2.82 -22.38 24.41
CA MET A 1 -2.14 -21.51 23.44
C MET A 1 -1.48 -20.38 24.20
N LYS A 2 -0.15 -20.20 24.11
CA LYS A 2 0.55 -19.11 24.80
C LYS A 2 0.21 -17.78 24.10
N CYS A 3 0.29 -16.66 24.84
CA CYS A 3 -0.01 -15.33 24.29
C CYS A 3 0.82 -15.00 23.04
N LEU A 4 2.11 -15.38 23.04
CA LEU A 4 3.01 -15.21 21.91
C LEU A 4 2.61 -16.05 20.69
N ASP A 5 2.13 -17.28 20.88
CA ASP A 5 1.65 -18.12 19.78
C ASP A 5 0.52 -17.40 19.01
N ARG A 6 -0.44 -16.82 19.75
CA ARG A 6 -1.54 -16.05 19.15
C ARG A 6 -1.05 -14.81 18.41
N ILE A 7 -0.05 -14.10 18.96
CA ILE A 7 0.54 -12.92 18.32
C ILE A 7 1.24 -13.31 17.00
N MET A 8 1.91 -14.46 16.97
CA MET A 8 2.54 -15.00 15.76
C MET A 8 1.50 -15.38 14.71
N GLU A 9 0.45 -16.12 15.08
CA GLU A 9 -0.66 -16.46 14.18
C GLU A 9 -1.30 -15.21 13.59
N LEU A 10 -1.58 -14.20 14.41
CA LEU A 10 -2.14 -12.93 13.93
C LEU A 10 -1.18 -12.24 12.96
N THR A 11 0.13 -12.31 13.20
CA THR A 11 1.12 -11.75 12.29
C THR A 11 1.13 -12.45 10.93
N ASP A 12 1.03 -13.79 10.91
CA ASP A 12 0.91 -14.55 9.65
C ASP A 12 -0.33 -14.12 8.86
N VAL A 13 -1.50 -14.06 9.50
CA VAL A 13 -2.75 -13.68 8.83
C VAL A 13 -2.74 -12.21 8.38
N ILE A 14 -2.16 -11.30 9.17
CA ILE A 14 -2.03 -9.87 8.79
C ILE A 14 -1.18 -9.75 7.53
N GLU A 15 -0.07 -10.46 7.44
CA GLU A 15 0.81 -10.45 6.27
C GLU A 15 0.09 -10.97 5.01
N GLU A 16 -0.65 -12.06 5.13
CA GLU A 16 -1.48 -12.59 4.05
C GLU A 16 -2.53 -11.57 3.57
N ARG A 17 -3.19 -10.88 4.50
CA ARG A 17 -4.20 -9.86 4.20
C ARG A 17 -3.60 -8.64 3.53
N VAL A 18 -2.43 -8.20 3.99
CA VAL A 18 -1.63 -7.13 3.36
C VAL A 18 -1.25 -7.51 1.93
N LEU A 19 -0.80 -8.74 1.70
CA LEU A 19 -0.48 -9.24 0.36
C LEU A 19 -1.72 -9.29 -0.54
N ALA A 20 -2.88 -9.64 0.01
CA ALA A 20 -4.16 -9.65 -0.69
C ALA A 20 -4.79 -8.26 -0.87
N ALA A 21 -4.12 -7.19 -0.43
CA ALA A 21 -4.65 -5.82 -0.40
C ALA A 21 -5.95 -5.64 0.41
N ASP A 22 -6.23 -6.57 1.34
CA ASP A 22 -7.32 -6.46 2.31
C ASP A 22 -6.85 -5.63 3.51
N TRP A 23 -6.75 -4.32 3.30
CA TRP A 23 -6.23 -3.38 4.30
C TRP A 23 -7.13 -3.25 5.53
N ALA A 24 -8.45 -3.33 5.32
CA ALA A 24 -9.43 -3.25 6.41
C ALA A 24 -9.31 -4.50 7.30
N GLY A 25 -9.32 -5.70 6.70
CA GLY A 25 -9.15 -6.95 7.44
C GLY A 25 -7.80 -7.02 8.16
N ALA A 26 -6.71 -6.56 7.53
CA ALA A 26 -5.41 -6.47 8.17
C ALA A 26 -5.40 -5.51 9.39
N THR A 27 -6.12 -4.39 9.29
CA THR A 27 -6.20 -3.39 10.37
C THR A 27 -6.95 -3.93 11.59
N ASP A 28 -8.08 -4.60 11.38
CA ASP A 28 -8.88 -5.19 12.46
C ASP A 28 -8.07 -6.23 13.24
N LEU A 29 -7.32 -7.08 12.54
CA LEU A 29 -6.43 -8.07 13.14
C LEU A 29 -5.25 -7.41 13.86
N ASP A 30 -4.69 -6.32 13.32
CA ASP A 30 -3.60 -5.60 13.98
C ASP A 30 -4.04 -4.93 15.30
N ILE A 31 -5.30 -4.49 15.39
CA ILE A 31 -5.87 -4.00 16.66
C ILE A 31 -5.82 -5.10 17.73
N GLU A 32 -6.22 -6.33 17.39
CA GLU A 32 -6.15 -7.48 18.31
C GLU A 32 -4.70 -7.78 18.68
N ARG A 33 -3.78 -7.81 17.69
CA ARG A 33 -2.36 -8.07 17.90
C ARG A 33 -1.73 -7.04 18.85
N ARG A 34 -2.01 -5.75 18.66
CA ARG A 34 -1.50 -4.67 19.52
C ARG A 34 -2.06 -4.77 20.94
N ARG A 35 -3.32 -5.14 21.11
CA ARG A 35 -3.90 -5.41 22.44
C ARG A 35 -3.15 -6.53 23.15
N LEU A 36 -2.89 -7.65 22.48
CA LEU A 36 -2.17 -8.79 23.05
C LEU A 36 -0.71 -8.47 23.39
N LEU A 37 -0.02 -7.70 22.54
CA LEU A 37 1.32 -7.19 22.86
C LEU A 37 1.30 -6.31 24.11
N GLY A 38 0.30 -5.43 24.24
CA GLY A 38 0.12 -4.62 25.45
C GLY A 38 -0.12 -5.47 26.70
N GLU A 39 -0.94 -6.51 26.61
CA GLU A 39 -1.20 -7.44 27.71
C GLU A 39 0.03 -8.27 28.09
N LEU A 40 0.84 -8.68 27.11
CA LEU A 40 2.11 -9.37 27.34
C LEU A 40 3.04 -8.50 28.20
N PHE A 41 3.32 -7.27 27.78
CA PHE A 41 4.23 -6.37 28.50
C PHE A 41 3.66 -5.86 29.82
N ALA A 42 2.33 -5.81 29.97
CA ALA A 42 1.71 -5.47 31.25
C ALA A 42 1.85 -6.59 32.29
N ARG A 43 1.81 -7.86 31.86
CA ARG A 43 1.96 -9.03 32.74
C ARG A 43 3.42 -9.35 33.03
N ASP A 44 4.27 -9.17 32.04
CA ASP A 44 5.70 -9.44 32.11
C ASP A 44 6.47 -8.28 31.46
N PRO A 45 6.81 -7.23 32.24
CA PRO A 45 7.58 -6.09 31.75
C PRO A 45 8.96 -6.48 31.19
N ASP A 46 9.52 -7.59 31.66
CA ASP A 46 10.84 -8.09 31.27
C ASP A 46 10.75 -9.16 30.17
N ALA A 47 9.58 -9.36 29.55
CA ALA A 47 9.38 -10.32 28.45
C ALA A 47 10.34 -10.08 27.27
N ALA A 48 10.83 -8.85 27.07
CA ALA A 48 11.83 -8.54 26.05
C ALA A 48 13.28 -8.89 26.46
N GLN A 49 13.53 -9.20 27.73
CA GLN A 49 14.83 -9.56 28.28
C GLN A 49 14.98 -11.08 28.48
N ASP A 50 13.87 -11.80 28.64
CA ASP A 50 13.86 -13.28 28.64
C ASP A 50 14.30 -13.83 27.26
N GLY A 51 15.25 -14.76 27.24
CA GLY A 51 15.97 -15.16 26.02
C GLY A 51 15.09 -15.78 24.94
N GLU A 52 14.10 -16.59 25.32
CA GLU A 52 13.17 -17.23 24.37
C GLU A 52 12.17 -16.21 23.81
N ASN A 53 11.55 -15.41 24.69
CA ASN A 53 10.60 -14.37 24.31
C ASN A 53 11.26 -13.26 23.48
N ARG A 54 12.51 -12.90 23.80
CA ARG A 54 13.29 -11.89 23.08
C ARG A 54 13.47 -12.27 21.61
N ALA A 55 13.86 -13.51 21.32
CA ALA A 55 14.06 -13.95 19.95
C ALA A 55 12.77 -13.86 19.12
N ILE A 56 11.63 -14.24 19.72
CA ILE A 56 10.31 -14.15 19.08
C ILE A 56 9.91 -12.68 18.86
N LEU A 57 10.16 -11.80 19.84
CA LEU A 57 9.85 -10.37 19.73
C LEU A 57 10.74 -9.66 18.69
N GLU A 58 12.02 -10.03 18.58
CA GLU A 58 12.92 -9.55 17.52
C GLU A 58 12.43 -10.00 16.14
N GLN A 59 11.99 -11.25 16.01
CA GLN A 59 11.37 -11.75 14.77
C GLN A 59 10.09 -10.98 14.43
N LEU A 60 9.18 -10.79 15.38
CA LEU A 60 7.94 -10.01 15.20
C LEU A 60 8.22 -8.59 14.74
N ARG A 61 9.26 -7.95 15.31
CA ARG A 61 9.68 -6.62 14.91
C ARG A 61 10.15 -6.59 13.45
N ALA A 62 11.06 -7.48 13.08
CA ALA A 62 11.58 -7.54 11.70
C ALA A 62 10.46 -7.79 10.67
N ARG A 63 9.54 -8.68 11.00
CA ARG A 63 8.34 -8.96 10.19
C ARG A 63 7.46 -7.71 10.04
N ASN A 64 7.16 -7.03 11.14
CA ASN A 64 6.37 -5.81 11.11
C ASN A 64 7.05 -4.69 10.28
N GLU A 65 8.37 -4.53 10.38
CA GLU A 65 9.13 -3.58 9.56
C GLU A 65 9.00 -3.92 8.06
N ALA A 66 9.08 -5.20 7.69
CA ALA A 66 8.88 -5.65 6.31
C ALA A 66 7.45 -5.40 5.81
N THR A 67 6.43 -5.71 6.63
CA THR A 67 5.02 -5.43 6.31
C THR A 67 4.78 -3.93 6.11
N MET A 68 5.33 -3.09 6.98
CA MET A 68 5.24 -1.62 6.86
C MET A 68 5.88 -1.10 5.58
N ALA A 69 7.02 -1.66 5.17
CA ALA A 69 7.67 -1.31 3.91
C ALA A 69 6.77 -1.66 2.71
N SER A 70 6.13 -2.84 2.72
CA SER A 70 5.18 -3.27 1.70
C SER A 70 3.97 -2.33 1.59
N VAL A 71 3.33 -2.02 2.72
CA VAL A 71 2.19 -1.08 2.77
C VAL A 71 2.58 0.32 2.27
N THR A 72 3.78 0.78 2.63
CA THR A 72 4.31 2.07 2.17
C THR A 72 4.49 2.09 0.66
N GLY A 73 5.06 1.02 0.08
CA GLY A 73 5.18 0.87 -1.37
C GLY A 73 3.83 0.86 -2.08
N ALA A 74 2.86 0.11 -1.55
CA ALA A 74 1.49 0.07 -2.09
C ALA A 74 0.82 1.46 -2.07
N ARG A 75 0.98 2.21 -0.98
CA ARG A 75 0.46 3.59 -0.86
C ARG A 75 1.09 4.53 -1.88
N GLN A 76 2.39 4.41 -2.13
CA GLN A 76 3.08 5.21 -3.15
C GLN A 76 2.55 4.89 -4.55
N ALA A 77 2.39 3.61 -4.87
CA ALA A 77 1.82 3.17 -6.15
C ALA A 77 0.39 3.70 -6.34
N LEU A 78 -0.46 3.61 -5.33
CA LEU A 78 -1.82 4.15 -5.36
C LEU A 78 -1.83 5.67 -5.56
N THR A 79 -0.91 6.39 -4.92
CA THR A 79 -0.76 7.84 -5.08
C THR A 79 -0.39 8.21 -6.52
N ILE A 80 0.51 7.44 -7.14
CA ILE A 80 0.89 7.64 -8.55
C ILE A 80 -0.31 7.38 -9.47
N ALA A 81 -1.01 6.26 -9.26
CA ALA A 81 -2.20 5.91 -10.05
C ALA A 81 -3.31 6.96 -9.92
N ALA A 82 -3.55 7.49 -8.72
CA ALA A 82 -4.52 8.57 -8.49
C ALA A 82 -4.17 9.84 -9.30
N ARG A 83 -2.89 10.25 -9.31
CA ARG A 83 -2.43 11.39 -10.12
C ARG A 83 -2.61 11.15 -11.62
N GLN A 84 -2.39 9.93 -12.08
CA GLN A 84 -2.62 9.57 -13.49
C GLN A 84 -4.11 9.67 -13.83
N LEU A 85 -4.99 9.21 -12.96
CA LEU A 85 -6.44 9.34 -13.14
C LEU A 85 -6.88 10.82 -13.16
N ASP A 86 -6.37 11.65 -12.25
CA ASP A 86 -6.69 13.08 -12.19
C ASP A 86 -6.23 13.84 -13.45
N SER A 87 -5.14 13.38 -14.08
CA SER A 87 -4.61 13.98 -15.32
C SER A 87 -5.28 13.46 -16.59
N ALA A 88 -5.95 12.30 -16.54
CA ALA A 88 -6.61 11.71 -17.71
C ALA A 88 -7.65 12.64 -18.38
N PRO A 89 -8.53 13.37 -17.66
CA PRO A 89 -9.45 14.33 -18.27
C PRO A 89 -8.75 15.51 -18.96
N ALA A 90 -7.54 15.87 -18.54
CA ALA A 90 -6.75 16.91 -19.20
C ALA A 90 -6.11 16.38 -20.49
N VAL A 91 -5.63 15.13 -20.48
CA VAL A 91 -5.08 14.45 -21.65
C VAL A 91 -6.16 14.22 -22.71
N VAL A 92 -7.36 13.75 -22.31
CA VAL A 92 -8.51 13.58 -23.22
C VAL A 92 -8.91 14.92 -23.83
N ARG A 93 -9.05 15.98 -23.02
CA ARG A 93 -9.39 17.33 -23.53
C ARG A 93 -8.29 17.96 -24.41
N ALA A 94 -7.02 17.62 -24.19
CA ALA A 94 -5.92 18.05 -25.05
C ALA A 94 -5.96 17.30 -26.40
N TYR A 95 -6.25 16.00 -26.36
CA TYR A 95 -6.43 15.18 -27.56
C TYR A 95 -7.61 15.67 -28.41
N GLU A 96 -8.78 15.89 -27.78
CA GLU A 96 -9.97 16.46 -28.43
C GLU A 96 -9.71 17.83 -29.05
N ARG A 97 -8.91 18.71 -28.41
CA ARG A 97 -8.55 20.03 -28.97
C ARG A 97 -7.60 19.94 -30.15
N ASN A 98 -6.70 18.96 -30.17
CA ASN A 98 -5.71 18.81 -31.24
C ASN A 98 -6.28 18.12 -32.49
N ILE A 99 -7.35 17.33 -32.39
CA ILE A 99 -7.99 16.70 -33.57
C ILE A 99 -8.53 17.73 -34.58
N PRO A 100 -9.35 18.74 -34.19
CA PRO A 100 -9.82 19.77 -35.11
C PRO A 100 -8.68 20.58 -35.74
N GLN A 101 -7.63 20.89 -34.97
CA GLN A 101 -6.50 21.69 -35.44
C GLN A 101 -5.59 20.92 -36.41
N ALA A 102 -5.34 19.62 -36.15
CA ALA A 102 -4.58 18.78 -37.07
C ALA A 102 -5.33 18.56 -38.40
N THR A 103 -6.66 18.46 -38.34
CA THR A 103 -7.51 18.30 -39.53
C THR A 103 -7.58 19.60 -40.34
N ALA A 104 -7.72 20.75 -39.67
CA ALA A 104 -7.71 22.07 -40.31
C ALA A 104 -6.34 22.43 -40.92
N ALA A 105 -5.24 22.12 -40.23
CA ALA A 105 -3.88 22.34 -40.76
C ALA A 105 -3.60 21.47 -42.00
N ARG A 106 -4.08 20.22 -42.03
CA ARG A 106 -3.98 19.35 -43.22
C ARG A 106 -4.84 19.83 -44.39
N ALA A 107 -6.03 20.37 -44.14
CA ALA A 107 -6.87 20.94 -45.20
C ALA A 107 -6.25 22.21 -45.79
N ALA A 108 -5.64 23.06 -44.95
CA ALA A 108 -4.96 24.28 -45.37
C ALA A 108 -3.70 24.01 -46.21
N THR A 109 -2.95 22.94 -45.93
CA THR A 109 -1.80 22.53 -46.75
C THR A 109 -2.20 21.84 -48.05
N ALA A 110 -3.34 21.14 -48.09
CA ALA A 110 -3.87 20.52 -49.31
C ALA A 110 -4.48 21.55 -50.29
N GLY A 111 -4.99 22.69 -49.81
CA GLY A 111 -5.55 23.77 -50.63
C GLY A 111 -4.52 24.81 -51.12
N GLY A 112 -3.24 24.65 -50.79
CA GLY A 112 -2.17 25.60 -51.12
C GLY A 112 -1.47 25.37 -52.47
N TRP A 113 -1.85 24.35 -53.23
CA TRP A 113 -1.20 23.92 -54.48
C TRP A 113 -2.01 24.24 -55.75
N ASP A 114 -2.90 25.23 -55.68
CA ASP A 114 -3.77 25.61 -56.81
C ASP A 114 -3.73 27.13 -57.09
N ARG A 115 -2.53 27.70 -57.20
CA ARG A 115 -2.33 29.06 -57.69
C ARG A 115 -1.17 29.18 -58.66
#